data_AF-A0A368UK78-F1
#
_entry.id   AF-A0A368UK78-F1
#
_cell.length_a   1.000
_cell.length_b   1.000
_cell.length_c   1.000
_cell.angle_alpha   90.00
_cell.angle_beta   90.00
_cell.angle_gamma   90.00
#
_symmetry.space_group_name_H-M   'P 1'
#
loop_
_entity.id
_entity.type
_entity.pdbx_description
1 polymer ?
#
loop_
_entity_poly.entity_id
_entity_poly.type
_entity_poly.pdbx_seq_one_letter_code
_entity_poly.pdbx_strand_id
1 'polypeptide(L)'
;MYRIINYLAFVGCIIWLLIDQSPEPVVVLLLTVAGFFRDDIHGVIGKNVFTLTPKNQLIRDLESARYSFITPEFINPQILDDLSGWLSDTGDQIVSINISESNRSNRYHGEIKVEETGSYPVVTSSVDEGWVSYKYIGRSFSGVHIVQTWSNGGGSGVFTNILLVTLSSDSSLESNGLSYSKKSRYVIKLIGSLPLGDRYQGQVKYRFGILSISPCVGIKSLRQSGARIVVL
;
A
#
# COMPACT_ATOMS: atom_id res chain seq x y z
N MET A 1 -10.38 34.16 -2.21
CA MET A 1 -9.57 35.34 -2.58
C MET A 1 -8.15 34.95 -2.98
N TYR A 2 -7.39 34.25 -2.13
CA TYR A 2 -6.01 33.81 -2.42
C TYR A 2 -5.86 32.94 -3.69
N ARG A 3 -6.76 31.97 -3.91
CA ARG A 3 -6.75 31.14 -5.14
C ARG A 3 -6.88 31.95 -6.43
N ILE A 4 -7.69 33.00 -6.43
CA ILE A 4 -7.87 33.87 -7.61
C ILE A 4 -6.58 34.66 -7.89
N ILE A 5 -5.90 35.13 -6.84
CA ILE A 5 -4.61 35.82 -6.94
C ILE A 5 -3.54 34.87 -7.51
N ASN A 6 -3.49 33.61 -7.05
CA ASN A 6 -2.54 32.62 -7.55
C ASN A 6 -2.80 32.24 -9.02
N TYR A 7 -4.07 32.13 -9.45
CA TYR A 7 -4.40 31.90 -10.86
C TYR A 7 -3.97 33.07 -11.75
N LEU A 8 -4.20 34.31 -11.32
CA LEU A 8 -3.77 35.50 -12.04
C LEU A 8 -2.24 35.61 -12.10
N ALA A 9 -1.54 35.27 -11.02
CA ALA A 9 -0.08 35.23 -10.98
C ALA A 9 0.49 34.16 -11.93
N PHE A 10 -0.12 32.96 -11.97
CA PHE A 10 0.30 31.88 -12.86
C PHE A 10 0.13 32.26 -14.35
N VAL A 11 -1.03 32.81 -14.72
CA VAL A 11 -1.28 33.29 -16.08
C VAL A 11 -0.33 34.44 -16.45
N GLY A 12 -0.07 35.35 -15.50
CA GLY A 12 0.90 36.44 -15.68
C GLY A 12 2.32 35.94 -15.93
N CYS A 13 2.76 34.88 -15.24
CA CYS A 13 4.08 34.27 -15.46
C CYS A 13 4.21 33.61 -16.83
N ILE A 14 3.16 32.96 -17.34
CA ILE A 14 3.15 32.38 -18.68
C ILE A 14 3.26 33.48 -19.74
N ILE A 15 2.49 34.56 -19.59
CA ILE A 15 2.55 35.69 -20.52
C ILE A 15 3.93 36.36 -20.47
N TRP A 16 4.53 36.51 -19.29
CA TRP A 16 5.86 37.07 -19.14
C TRP A 16 6.92 36.20 -19.82
N LEU A 17 6.89 34.88 -19.62
CA LEU A 17 7.79 33.93 -20.29
C LEU A 17 7.70 33.98 -21.83
N LEU A 18 6.50 34.27 -22.36
CA LEU A 18 6.28 34.38 -23.81
C LEU A 18 6.84 35.68 -24.40
N ILE A 19 7.01 36.72 -23.58
CA ILE A 19 7.53 38.03 -23.98
C ILE A 19 9.03 38.12 -23.75
N ASP A 20 9.53 37.53 -22.65
CA ASP A 20 10.93 37.52 -22.27
C ASP A 20 11.35 36.11 -21.83
N GLN A 21 12.37 35.56 -22.50
CA GLN A 21 12.92 34.22 -22.25
C GLN A 21 14.10 34.24 -21.27
N SER A 22 14.21 35.27 -20.45
CA SER A 22 15.17 35.34 -19.37
C SER A 22 14.91 34.24 -18.31
N PRO A 23 15.90 33.89 -17.48
CA PRO A 23 15.75 32.84 -16.46
C PRO A 23 14.73 33.17 -15.37
N GLU A 24 14.45 34.46 -15.18
CA GLU A 24 13.62 35.02 -14.10
C GLU A 24 12.16 34.54 -14.18
N PRO A 25 11.43 34.67 -15.31
CA PRO A 25 10.07 34.16 -15.42
C PRO A 25 9.96 32.63 -15.25
N VAL A 26 11.00 31.87 -15.61
CA VAL A 26 11.04 30.41 -15.37
C VAL A 26 11.06 30.11 -13.88
N VAL A 27 11.91 30.80 -13.11
CA VAL A 27 12.04 30.60 -11.65
C VAL A 27 10.73 30.98 -10.94
N VAL A 28 10.10 32.08 -11.35
CA VAL A 28 8.83 32.53 -10.75
C VAL A 28 7.69 31.56 -11.09
N LEU A 29 7.66 31.00 -12.31
CA LEU A 29 6.69 29.97 -12.70
C LEU A 29 6.85 28.69 -11.84
N LEU A 30 8.10 28.24 -11.61
CA LEU A 30 8.36 27.06 -10.78
C LEU A 30 7.95 27.29 -9.32
N LEU A 31 8.20 28.48 -8.77
CA LEU A 31 7.80 28.84 -7.40
C LEU A 31 6.28 28.97 -7.25
N THR A 32 5.58 29.52 -8.25
CA THR A 32 4.11 29.62 -8.23
C THR A 32 3.44 28.24 -8.37
N VAL A 33 3.99 27.35 -9.19
CA VAL A 33 3.55 25.94 -9.26
C VAL A 33 3.80 25.24 -7.92
N ALA A 34 4.97 25.40 -7.31
CA ALA A 34 5.27 24.83 -6.00
C ALA A 34 4.35 25.38 -4.90
N GLY A 35 4.01 26.67 -4.95
CA GLY A 35 3.04 27.31 -4.05
C GLY A 35 1.62 26.76 -4.22
N PHE A 36 1.20 26.51 -5.47
CA PHE A 36 -0.10 25.91 -5.78
C PHE A 36 -0.25 24.52 -5.15
N PHE A 37 0.79 23.68 -5.24
CA PHE A 37 0.81 22.38 -4.58
C PHE A 37 0.98 22.47 -3.06
N ARG A 38 1.64 23.51 -2.55
CA ARG A 38 1.79 23.74 -1.10
C ARG A 38 0.48 24.12 -0.42
N ASP A 39 -0.41 24.84 -1.09
CA ASP A 39 -1.72 25.23 -0.53
C ASP A 39 -2.69 24.06 -0.38
N ASP A 40 -2.70 23.11 -1.32
CA ASP A 40 -3.46 21.86 -1.15
C ASP A 40 -2.90 21.01 0.00
N ILE A 41 -1.64 21.23 0.38
CA ILE A 41 -0.98 20.60 1.54
C ILE A 41 -1.25 21.35 2.85
N HIS A 42 -1.77 22.58 2.87
CA HIS A 42 -2.05 23.32 4.11
C HIS A 42 -3.47 23.91 4.13
N GLY A 43 -4.46 23.02 4.19
CA GLY A 43 -5.85 23.36 4.50
C GLY A 43 -5.97 24.23 5.76
N VAL A 44 -6.34 25.49 5.53
CA VAL A 44 -7.15 26.42 6.33
C VAL A 44 -7.10 26.21 7.85
N ILE A 45 -6.27 27.03 8.51
CA ILE A 45 -6.23 27.21 9.97
C ILE A 45 -7.35 28.17 10.39
N GLY A 46 -8.15 27.77 11.38
CA GLY A 46 -9.02 28.70 12.13
C GLY A 46 -10.52 28.40 12.12
N LYS A 47 -10.92 27.32 12.79
CA LYS A 47 -12.20 27.10 13.50
C LYS A 47 -12.13 25.70 14.11
N ASN A 48 -12.89 25.43 15.18
CA ASN A 48 -13.02 24.11 15.79
C ASN A 48 -13.58 23.09 14.78
N VAL A 49 -12.72 22.60 13.90
CA VAL A 49 -13.01 21.63 12.85
C VAL A 49 -12.07 20.47 13.10
N PHE A 50 -12.61 19.40 13.69
CA PHE A 50 -11.96 18.09 13.60
C PHE A 50 -12.06 17.65 12.13
N THR A 51 -10.97 17.85 11.39
CA THR A 51 -10.84 17.26 10.05
C THR A 51 -10.60 15.77 10.22
N LEU A 52 -11.62 14.97 9.90
CA LEU A 52 -11.52 13.51 9.76
C LEU A 52 -10.81 13.09 8.47
N THR A 53 -10.30 14.04 7.67
CA THR A 53 -9.52 13.76 6.47
C THR A 53 -8.10 13.39 6.89
N PRO A 54 -7.70 12.11 6.82
CA PRO A 54 -6.39 11.71 7.29
C PRO A 54 -5.37 12.10 6.21
N LYS A 55 -4.41 12.96 6.55
CA LYS A 55 -3.12 13.01 5.83
C LYS A 55 -2.29 11.82 6.28
N ASN A 56 -2.73 10.63 5.88
CA ASN A 56 -2.08 9.40 6.28
C ASN A 56 -0.64 9.40 5.78
N GLN A 57 0.30 9.41 6.72
CA GLN A 57 1.72 9.34 6.39
C GLN A 57 2.01 7.91 5.93
N LEU A 58 2.37 7.75 4.65
CA LEU A 58 2.77 6.47 4.11
C LEU A 58 4.06 6.01 4.79
N ILE A 59 4.02 4.78 5.32
CA ILE A 59 5.19 4.11 5.87
C ILE A 59 5.88 3.47 4.68
N ARG A 60 7.04 4.03 4.33
CA ARG A 60 7.85 3.53 3.21
C ARG A 60 8.95 2.61 3.69
N ASP A 61 9.60 3.01 4.78
CA ASP A 61 10.68 2.23 5.37
C ASP A 61 10.12 1.15 6.29
N LEU A 62 10.40 -0.10 5.95
CA LEU A 62 9.95 -1.27 6.71
C LEU A 62 10.94 -1.68 7.81
N GLU A 63 12.18 -1.18 7.77
CA GLU A 63 13.19 -1.52 8.78
C GLU A 63 12.90 -0.83 10.11
N SER A 64 12.42 0.41 10.05
CA SER A 64 12.01 1.20 11.22
C SER A 64 10.52 1.08 11.55
N ALA A 65 9.74 0.38 10.74
CA ALA A 65 8.31 0.22 10.96
C ALA A 65 8.04 -0.73 12.13
N ARG A 66 7.04 -0.40 12.95
CA ARG A 66 6.56 -1.30 14.01
C ARG A 66 6.07 -2.63 13.45
N TYR A 67 5.29 -2.58 12.37
CA TYR A 67 4.80 -3.76 11.65
C TYR A 67 5.45 -3.82 10.29
N SER A 68 6.01 -4.97 9.93
CA SER A 68 6.85 -5.10 8.75
C SER A 68 6.61 -6.41 8.00
N PHE A 69 7.00 -6.44 6.74
CA PHE A 69 7.04 -7.67 5.95
C PHE A 69 8.42 -8.35 6.00
N ILE A 70 9.44 -7.66 6.48
CA ILE A 70 10.85 -8.07 6.38
C ILE A 70 11.55 -8.22 7.73
N THR A 71 11.02 -7.58 8.78
CA THR A 71 11.58 -7.59 10.14
C THR A 71 10.49 -7.96 11.15
N PRO A 72 10.84 -8.58 12.30
CA PRO A 72 9.90 -8.70 13.42
C PRO A 72 9.49 -7.29 13.91
N GLU A 73 8.25 -6.96 14.21
CA GLU A 73 6.99 -7.70 14.35
C GLU A 73 6.27 -7.86 12.99
N PHE A 74 6.19 -9.10 12.48
CA PHE A 74 5.64 -9.38 11.15
C PHE A 74 4.13 -9.09 11.06
N ILE A 75 3.70 -8.54 9.92
CA ILE A 75 2.28 -8.43 9.60
C ILE A 75 1.70 -9.83 9.49
N ASN A 76 0.57 -10.08 10.15
CA ASN A 76 -0.05 -11.39 10.19
C ASN A 76 -0.54 -11.80 8.78
N PRO A 77 -0.11 -12.96 8.24
CA PRO A 77 -0.53 -13.41 6.92
C PRO A 77 -2.05 -13.48 6.71
N GLN A 78 -2.84 -13.79 7.74
CA GLN A 78 -4.30 -13.86 7.64
C GLN A 78 -4.93 -12.49 7.28
N ILE A 79 -4.28 -11.38 7.65
CA ILE A 79 -4.70 -10.03 7.23
C ILE A 79 -4.62 -9.90 5.71
N LEU A 80 -3.60 -10.50 5.08
CA LEU A 80 -3.42 -10.44 3.63
C LEU A 80 -4.40 -11.35 2.88
N ASP A 81 -4.82 -12.46 3.49
CA ASP A 81 -5.87 -13.32 2.92
C ASP A 81 -7.22 -12.60 2.89
N ASP A 82 -7.59 -11.93 3.99
CA ASP A 82 -8.79 -11.09 4.05
C ASP A 82 -8.76 -9.96 2.99
N LEU A 83 -7.61 -9.32 2.78
CA LEU A 83 -7.45 -8.33 1.71
C LEU A 83 -7.50 -8.96 0.30
N SER A 84 -7.09 -10.20 0.15
CA SER A 84 -7.17 -10.91 -1.13
C SER A 84 -8.61 -11.26 -1.50
N GLY A 85 -9.48 -11.43 -0.50
CA GLY A 85 -10.87 -11.81 -0.68
C GLY A 85 -11.05 -13.27 -1.12
N TRP A 86 -12.31 -13.72 -1.13
CA TRP A 86 -12.65 -15.08 -1.51
C TRP A 86 -12.75 -15.21 -3.03
N LEU A 87 -12.38 -16.38 -3.54
CA LEU A 87 -12.46 -16.67 -4.98
C LEU A 87 -13.91 -16.63 -5.52
N SER A 88 -14.89 -16.87 -4.66
CA SER A 88 -16.32 -16.81 -5.00
C SER A 88 -16.83 -15.38 -5.18
N ASP A 89 -16.12 -14.40 -4.64
CA ASP A 89 -16.60 -13.03 -4.54
C ASP A 89 -15.98 -12.19 -5.65
N THR A 90 -16.76 -11.24 -6.17
CA THR A 90 -16.29 -10.30 -7.18
C THR A 90 -15.99 -8.95 -6.55
N GLY A 91 -14.81 -8.40 -6.85
CA GLY A 91 -14.38 -7.08 -6.37
C GLY A 91 -13.82 -7.10 -4.95
N ASP A 92 -13.22 -5.98 -4.55
CA ASP A 92 -12.49 -5.86 -3.28
C ASP A 92 -13.47 -5.60 -2.12
N GLN A 93 -13.80 -6.66 -1.36
CA GLN A 93 -14.70 -6.54 -0.21
C GLN A 93 -14.03 -5.81 0.97
N ILE A 94 -12.75 -6.10 1.20
CA ILE A 94 -11.94 -5.49 2.26
C ILE A 94 -10.76 -4.76 1.61
N VAL A 95 -10.78 -3.43 1.68
CA VAL A 95 -9.72 -2.59 1.11
C VAL A 95 -8.73 -2.05 2.14
N SER A 96 -9.03 -2.15 3.44
CA SER A 96 -8.12 -1.67 4.50
C SER A 96 -8.36 -2.31 5.85
N ILE A 97 -7.29 -2.58 6.60
CA ILE A 97 -7.33 -3.21 7.93
C ILE A 97 -6.43 -2.44 8.90
N ASN A 98 -6.93 -2.23 10.13
CA ASN A 98 -6.15 -1.67 11.24
C ASN A 98 -5.20 -2.72 11.82
N ILE A 99 -3.93 -2.72 11.41
CA ILE A 99 -2.90 -3.66 11.85
C ILE A 99 -2.68 -3.55 13.36
N SER A 100 -2.71 -2.34 13.93
CA SER A 100 -2.40 -2.12 15.36
C SER A 100 -3.22 -2.99 16.30
N GLU A 101 -4.51 -3.12 16.02
CA GLU A 101 -5.44 -3.92 16.83
C GLU A 101 -5.66 -5.32 16.23
N SER A 102 -5.39 -5.51 14.94
CA SER A 102 -5.66 -6.76 14.24
C SER A 102 -4.55 -7.79 14.38
N ASN A 103 -3.28 -7.37 14.40
CA ASN A 103 -2.13 -8.27 14.19
C ASN A 103 -2.07 -9.45 15.19
N ARG A 104 -2.58 -9.25 16.40
CA ARG A 104 -2.65 -10.24 17.49
C ARG A 104 -4.09 -10.52 17.98
N SER A 105 -5.09 -10.09 17.22
CA SER A 105 -6.50 -10.31 17.59
C SER A 105 -6.93 -11.76 17.35
N ASN A 106 -7.99 -12.19 18.03
CA ASN A 106 -8.59 -13.51 17.80
C ASN A 106 -9.07 -13.71 16.36
N ARG A 107 -9.44 -12.63 15.64
CA ARG A 107 -9.85 -12.72 14.22
C ARG A 107 -8.75 -13.29 13.33
N TYR A 108 -7.50 -12.96 13.63
CA TYR A 108 -6.33 -13.38 12.86
C TYR A 108 -5.42 -14.30 13.69
N HIS A 109 -5.99 -15.08 14.60
CA HIS A 109 -5.21 -16.07 15.35
C HIS A 109 -4.57 -17.09 14.41
N GLY A 110 -3.48 -17.72 14.83
CA GLY A 110 -2.79 -18.76 14.07
C GLY A 110 -1.35 -18.92 14.50
N GLU A 111 -0.77 -20.10 14.26
CA GLU A 111 0.64 -20.35 14.50
C GLU A 111 1.46 -19.62 13.43
N ILE A 112 2.35 -18.70 13.84
CA ILE A 112 3.22 -17.98 12.91
C ILE A 112 4.57 -18.69 12.81
N LYS A 113 4.95 -19.07 11.59
CA LYS A 113 6.27 -19.60 11.23
C LYS A 113 6.96 -18.66 10.27
N VAL A 114 8.26 -18.45 10.49
CA VAL A 114 9.10 -17.59 9.66
C VAL A 114 10.24 -18.43 9.12
N GLU A 115 10.36 -18.48 7.80
CA GLU A 115 11.43 -19.16 7.10
C GLU A 115 12.33 -18.12 6.43
N GLU A 116 13.58 -18.04 6.87
CA GLU A 116 14.56 -17.18 6.24
C GLU A 116 14.90 -17.71 4.84
N THR A 117 14.51 -16.96 3.81
CA THR A 117 14.89 -17.25 2.42
C THR A 117 15.77 -16.12 1.91
N GLY A 118 16.74 -16.43 1.03
CA GLY A 118 17.91 -15.56 0.78
C GLY A 118 17.69 -14.10 0.33
N SER A 119 16.46 -13.64 0.11
CA SER A 119 16.16 -12.21 -0.14
C SER A 119 15.29 -11.61 0.97
N TYR A 120 14.11 -12.19 1.18
CA TYR A 120 13.16 -11.80 2.22
C TYR A 120 12.56 -13.06 2.84
N PRO A 121 12.21 -13.04 4.14
CA PRO A 121 11.61 -14.20 4.79
C PRO A 121 10.26 -14.55 4.17
N VAL A 122 9.89 -15.82 4.26
CA VAL A 122 8.53 -16.30 4.03
C VAL A 122 7.86 -16.41 5.39
N VAL A 123 6.72 -15.74 5.55
CA VAL A 123 5.97 -15.75 6.81
C VAL A 123 4.67 -16.50 6.56
N THR A 124 4.41 -17.52 7.37
CA THR A 124 3.27 -18.42 7.26
C THR A 124 2.45 -18.37 8.55
N SER A 125 1.14 -18.28 8.40
CA SER A 125 0.16 -18.47 9.47
C SER A 125 -0.63 -19.73 9.19
N SER A 126 -0.68 -20.64 10.16
CA SER A 126 -1.47 -21.88 10.07
C SER A 126 -2.63 -21.84 11.07
N VAL A 127 -3.84 -22.16 10.59
CA VAL A 127 -5.08 -22.20 11.37
C VAL A 127 -5.87 -23.42 10.91
N ASP A 128 -6.24 -24.28 11.86
CA ASP A 128 -6.93 -25.55 11.61
C ASP A 128 -6.22 -26.38 10.51
N GLU A 129 -6.91 -26.70 9.42
CA GLU A 129 -6.37 -27.46 8.29
C GLU A 129 -5.72 -26.56 7.22
N GLY A 130 -5.86 -25.23 7.34
CA GLY A 130 -5.42 -24.26 6.35
C GLY A 130 -4.16 -23.48 6.74
N TRP A 131 -3.60 -22.78 5.75
CA TRP A 131 -2.49 -21.87 5.96
C TRP A 131 -2.49 -20.74 4.93
N VAL A 132 -1.90 -19.63 5.35
CA VAL A 132 -1.63 -18.46 4.50
C VAL A 132 -0.18 -18.07 4.67
N SER A 133 0.53 -17.92 3.57
CA SER A 133 1.91 -17.46 3.55
C SER A 133 2.06 -16.23 2.68
N TYR A 134 3.06 -15.42 2.99
CA TYR A 134 3.49 -14.36 2.09
C TYR A 134 5.00 -14.23 2.02
N LYS A 135 5.44 -13.57 0.95
CA LYS A 135 6.81 -13.12 0.75
C LYS A 135 6.83 -11.71 0.20
N TYR A 136 7.63 -10.85 0.82
CA TYR A 136 7.87 -9.51 0.30
C TYR A 136 8.66 -9.56 -1.01
N ILE A 137 8.28 -8.74 -2.00
CA ILE A 137 8.99 -8.65 -3.29
C ILE A 137 9.77 -7.34 -3.38
N GLY A 138 9.16 -6.22 -2.98
CA GLY A 138 9.78 -4.91 -3.09
C GLY A 138 8.79 -3.75 -2.92
N ARG A 139 9.28 -2.53 -3.15
CA ARG A 139 8.53 -1.29 -3.01
C ARG A 139 8.61 -0.44 -4.27
N SER A 140 7.50 0.15 -4.69
CA SER A 140 7.47 1.16 -5.74
C SER A 140 8.04 2.50 -5.29
N PHE A 141 8.23 3.43 -6.23
CA PHE A 141 8.70 4.79 -5.93
C PHE A 141 7.63 5.62 -5.21
N SER A 142 6.35 5.38 -5.49
CA SER A 142 5.20 6.00 -4.83
C SER A 142 5.01 5.51 -3.39
N GLY A 143 5.56 4.33 -3.05
CA GLY A 143 5.47 3.72 -1.73
C GLY A 143 4.50 2.54 -1.66
N VAL A 144 4.13 1.96 -2.80
CA VAL A 144 3.34 0.72 -2.85
C VAL A 144 4.26 -0.47 -2.57
N HIS A 145 3.93 -1.24 -1.55
CA HIS A 145 4.57 -2.50 -1.22
C HIS A 145 3.96 -3.62 -2.06
N ILE A 146 4.83 -4.48 -2.58
CA ILE A 146 4.47 -5.60 -3.45
C ILE A 146 4.74 -6.88 -2.66
N VAL A 147 3.69 -7.67 -2.46
CA VAL A 147 3.73 -8.89 -1.65
C VAL A 147 3.16 -10.03 -2.47
N GLN A 148 3.86 -11.16 -2.51
CA GLN A 148 3.30 -12.40 -3.06
C GLN A 148 2.67 -13.19 -1.92
N THR A 149 1.45 -13.69 -2.12
CA THR A 149 0.74 -14.49 -1.14
C THR A 149 0.40 -15.87 -1.70
N TRP A 150 0.29 -16.83 -0.81
CA TRP A 150 -0.18 -18.18 -1.07
C TRP A 150 -1.16 -18.57 0.02
N SER A 151 -2.32 -19.11 -0.33
CA SER A 151 -3.28 -19.61 0.66
C SER A 151 -3.86 -20.96 0.29
N ASN A 152 -4.13 -21.74 1.33
CA ASN A 152 -4.73 -23.07 1.28
C ASN A 152 -5.76 -23.16 2.41
N GLY A 153 -7.02 -23.45 2.07
CA GLY A 153 -8.11 -23.57 3.05
C GLY A 153 -8.37 -25.00 3.56
N GLY A 154 -7.36 -25.89 3.58
CA GLY A 154 -7.50 -27.30 3.99
C GLY A 154 -7.68 -28.30 2.83
N GLY A 155 -7.89 -27.80 1.61
CA GLY A 155 -7.97 -28.62 0.40
C GLY A 155 -6.60 -28.88 -0.24
N SER A 156 -6.60 -29.35 -1.49
CA SER A 156 -5.35 -29.54 -2.24
C SER A 156 -4.86 -28.26 -2.94
N GLY A 157 -5.75 -27.31 -3.23
CA GLY A 157 -5.44 -26.09 -4.00
C GLY A 157 -4.58 -25.10 -3.23
N VAL A 158 -3.68 -24.40 -3.93
CA VAL A 158 -2.86 -23.33 -3.35
C VAL A 158 -3.01 -22.09 -4.21
N PHE A 159 -3.82 -21.15 -3.75
CA PHE A 159 -4.11 -19.93 -4.50
C PHE A 159 -3.00 -18.92 -4.32
N THR A 160 -2.42 -18.47 -5.43
CA THR A 160 -1.30 -17.55 -5.43
C THR A 160 -1.72 -16.20 -5.99
N ASN A 161 -1.44 -15.12 -5.26
CA ASN A 161 -1.74 -13.74 -5.66
C ASN A 161 -0.53 -12.83 -5.47
N ILE A 162 -0.50 -11.71 -6.19
CA ILE A 162 0.36 -10.57 -5.86
C ILE A 162 -0.55 -9.46 -5.35
N LEU A 163 -0.30 -8.99 -4.14
CA LEU A 163 -1.00 -7.86 -3.55
C LEU A 163 -0.13 -6.61 -3.65
N LEU A 164 -0.76 -5.52 -4.08
CA LEU A 164 -0.21 -4.17 -4.05
C LEU A 164 -0.85 -3.46 -2.86
N VAL A 165 -0.05 -3.12 -1.86
CA VAL A 165 -0.55 -2.57 -0.60
C VAL A 165 0.22 -1.31 -0.19
N THR A 166 -0.43 -0.42 0.54
CA THR A 166 0.25 0.70 1.23
C THR A 166 0.11 0.54 2.73
N LEU A 167 1.18 0.84 3.45
CA LEU A 167 1.16 0.99 4.89
C LEU A 167 1.08 2.46 5.25
N SER A 168 0.28 2.81 6.24
CA SER A 168 0.17 4.18 6.71
C SER A 168 -0.09 4.27 8.20
N SER A 169 0.34 5.39 8.78
CA SER A 169 -0.08 5.79 10.12
C SER A 169 -1.30 6.71 9.99
N ASP A 170 -2.37 6.33 10.68
CA ASP A 170 -3.64 7.04 10.76
C ASP A 170 -3.98 7.32 12.23
N SER A 171 -4.99 8.14 12.49
CA SER A 171 -5.49 8.42 13.82
C SER A 171 -6.97 8.09 13.93
N SER A 172 -7.33 7.44 15.02
CA SER A 172 -8.71 7.12 15.38
C SER A 172 -9.13 7.85 16.65
N LEU A 173 -10.43 8.06 16.80
CA LEU A 173 -11.03 8.53 18.04
C LEU A 173 -11.31 7.32 18.92
N GLU A 174 -10.84 7.36 20.16
CA GLU A 174 -11.17 6.38 21.19
C GLU A 174 -11.98 7.09 22.29
N SER A 175 -13.03 6.45 22.78
CA SER A 175 -13.83 6.96 23.88
C SER A 175 -13.99 5.88 24.94
N ASN A 176 -13.84 6.30 26.20
CA ASN A 176 -14.13 5.47 27.36
C ASN A 176 -15.49 5.84 28.00
N GLY A 177 -16.34 6.59 27.27
CA GLY A 177 -17.62 7.11 27.76
C GLY A 177 -17.54 8.37 28.62
N LEU A 178 -16.34 8.75 29.12
CA LEU A 178 -16.11 9.95 29.94
C LEU A 178 -15.27 11.00 29.21
N SER A 179 -14.36 10.56 28.33
CA SER A 179 -13.49 11.41 27.54
C SER A 179 -13.26 10.83 26.15
N TYR A 180 -12.73 11.68 25.28
CA TYR A 180 -12.32 11.32 23.92
C TYR A 180 -10.81 11.54 23.80
N SER A 181 -10.10 10.53 23.33
CA SER A 181 -8.67 10.60 23.05
C SER A 181 -8.39 10.26 21.59
N LYS A 182 -7.26 10.78 21.09
CA LYS A 182 -6.76 10.46 19.75
C LYS A 182 -5.77 9.31 19.88
N LYS A 183 -6.05 8.19 19.21
CA LYS A 183 -5.20 7.00 19.19
C LYS A 183 -4.57 6.82 17.81
N SER A 184 -3.25 6.71 17.77
CA SER A 184 -2.52 6.39 16.54
C SER A 184 -2.76 4.92 16.16
N ARG A 185 -2.98 4.64 14.88
CA ARG A 185 -3.18 3.28 14.35
C ARG A 185 -2.40 3.07 13.06
N TYR A 186 -1.83 1.89 12.92
CA TYR A 186 -1.18 1.44 11.70
C TYR A 186 -2.21 0.76 10.82
N VAL A 187 -2.32 1.19 9.57
CA VAL A 187 -3.32 0.71 8.60
C VAL A 187 -2.61 0.18 7.37
N ILE A 188 -3.02 -1.01 6.94
CA ILE A 188 -2.69 -1.55 5.62
C ILE A 188 -3.88 -1.31 4.71
N LYS A 189 -3.62 -0.90 3.47
CA LYS A 189 -4.63 -0.66 2.43
C LYS A 189 -4.27 -1.41 1.17
N LEU A 190 -5.24 -2.11 0.58
CA LEU A 190 -5.14 -2.72 -0.74
C LEU A 190 -5.28 -1.63 -1.82
N ILE A 191 -4.33 -1.63 -2.75
CA ILE A 191 -4.33 -0.79 -3.95
C ILE A 191 -4.77 -1.61 -5.16
N GLY A 192 -4.43 -2.90 -5.18
CA GLY A 192 -4.91 -3.84 -6.17
C GLY A 192 -4.30 -5.23 -5.96
N SER A 193 -4.87 -6.21 -6.66
CA SER A 193 -4.42 -7.59 -6.64
C SER A 193 -4.22 -8.11 -8.06
N LEU A 194 -3.25 -9.02 -8.22
CA LEU A 194 -2.99 -9.71 -9.48
C LEU A 194 -3.02 -11.21 -9.20
N PRO A 195 -4.09 -11.92 -9.58
CA PRO A 195 -4.16 -13.36 -9.38
C PRO A 195 -3.18 -14.08 -10.31
N LEU A 196 -2.48 -15.06 -9.74
CA LEU A 196 -1.54 -15.93 -10.46
C LEU A 196 -2.10 -17.34 -10.68
N GLY A 197 -3.13 -17.72 -9.91
CA GLY A 197 -3.85 -18.99 -10.05
C GLY A 197 -3.40 -20.05 -9.03
N ASP A 198 -3.72 -21.31 -9.34
CA ASP A 198 -3.45 -22.45 -8.46
C ASP A 198 -2.03 -23.00 -8.65
N ARG A 199 -1.26 -23.08 -7.56
CA ARG A 199 0.13 -23.56 -7.48
C ARG A 199 1.07 -22.89 -8.50
N TYR A 200 1.03 -21.57 -8.60
CA TYR A 200 1.95 -20.84 -9.48
C TYR A 200 3.41 -21.01 -9.01
N GLN A 201 4.25 -21.54 -9.91
CA GLN A 201 5.69 -21.84 -9.66
C GLN A 201 6.64 -20.90 -10.41
N GLY A 202 6.12 -19.89 -11.12
CA GLY A 202 6.96 -18.93 -11.84
C GLY A 202 7.67 -17.96 -10.89
N GLN A 203 8.60 -17.18 -11.43
CA GLN A 203 9.31 -16.14 -10.67
C GLN A 203 8.56 -14.81 -10.72
N VAL A 204 8.51 -14.11 -9.60
CA VAL A 204 8.05 -12.72 -9.51
C VAL A 204 9.21 -11.86 -9.05
N LYS A 205 9.54 -10.81 -9.81
CA LYS A 205 10.65 -9.90 -9.52
C LYS A 205 10.22 -8.48 -9.74
N TYR A 206 10.63 -7.58 -8.86
CA TYR A 206 10.41 -6.16 -9.03
C TYR A 206 11.75 -5.43 -9.08
N ARG A 207 11.99 -4.66 -10.16
CA ARG A 207 13.20 -3.83 -10.34
C ARG A 207 12.87 -2.58 -11.13
N PHE A 208 13.36 -1.43 -10.67
CA PHE A 208 13.29 -0.15 -11.39
C PHE A 208 11.89 0.23 -11.91
N GLY A 209 10.84 0.08 -11.09
CA GLY A 209 9.46 0.39 -11.52
C GLY A 209 8.76 -0.74 -12.26
N ILE A 210 9.43 -1.85 -12.55
CA ILE A 210 8.89 -2.94 -13.38
C ILE A 210 8.70 -4.20 -12.53
N LEU A 211 7.45 -4.63 -12.41
CA LEU A 211 7.06 -5.95 -11.92
C LEU A 211 7.10 -6.95 -13.07
N SER A 212 8.03 -7.89 -13.02
CA SER A 212 8.18 -8.98 -13.96
C SER A 212 7.61 -10.27 -13.38
N ILE A 213 6.68 -10.89 -14.12
CA ILE A 213 6.03 -12.15 -13.76
C ILE A 213 6.37 -13.14 -14.87
N SER A 214 7.10 -14.19 -14.53
CA SER A 214 7.47 -15.24 -15.49
C SER A 214 6.24 -16.07 -15.91
N PRO A 215 6.25 -16.67 -17.11
CA PRO A 215 5.25 -17.67 -17.43
C PRO A 215 5.37 -18.87 -16.50
N CYS A 216 4.25 -19.54 -16.24
CA CYS A 216 4.22 -20.82 -15.54
C CYS A 216 3.35 -21.80 -16.34
N VAL A 217 3.90 -22.97 -16.63
CA VAL A 217 3.30 -24.00 -17.52
C VAL A 217 2.40 -24.98 -16.74
N GLY A 218 2.05 -24.65 -15.49
CA GLY A 218 1.18 -25.50 -14.66
C GLY A 218 -0.26 -25.58 -15.19
N ILE A 219 -0.91 -26.73 -14.96
CA ILE A 219 -2.26 -27.10 -15.45
C ILE A 219 -3.35 -26.05 -15.14
N LYS A 220 -3.15 -25.20 -14.12
CA LYS A 220 -4.10 -24.16 -13.67
C LYS A 220 -3.46 -22.79 -13.44
N SER A 221 -2.30 -22.54 -14.04
CA SER A 221 -1.67 -21.21 -14.04
C SER A 221 -2.48 -20.24 -14.89
N LEU A 222 -2.85 -19.08 -14.33
CA LEU A 222 -3.47 -18.00 -15.10
C LEU A 222 -2.46 -17.27 -16.01
N ARG A 223 -1.16 -17.53 -15.84
CA ARG A 223 -0.07 -16.84 -16.54
C ARG A 223 0.72 -17.81 -17.41
N GLN A 224 0.23 -18.04 -18.63
CA GLN A 224 0.90 -18.85 -19.65
C GLN A 224 1.99 -18.09 -20.42
N SER A 225 1.92 -16.76 -20.43
CA SER A 225 2.94 -15.86 -20.99
C SER A 225 3.54 -14.97 -19.90
N GLY A 226 4.81 -14.57 -20.09
CA GLY A 226 5.44 -13.61 -19.20
C GLY A 226 4.76 -12.24 -19.28
N ALA A 227 4.73 -11.51 -18.17
CA ALA A 227 4.17 -10.17 -18.08
C ALA A 227 5.20 -9.20 -17.47
N ARG A 228 5.19 -7.96 -17.97
CA ARG A 228 5.91 -6.84 -17.37
C ARG A 228 4.92 -5.72 -17.12
N ILE A 229 4.77 -5.32 -15.87
CA ILE A 229 3.80 -4.32 -15.42
C ILE A 229 4.58 -3.16 -14.81
N VAL A 230 4.24 -1.95 -15.20
CA VAL A 230 4.81 -0.74 -14.60
C VAL A 230 4.05 -0.45 -13.30
N VAL A 231 4.78 -0.39 -12.18
CA VAL A 231 4.26 -0.05 -10.86
C VAL A 231 5.12 1.10 -10.35
N LEU A 232 4.62 2.33 -10.47
CA LEU A 232 5.30 3.55 -10.04
C LEU A 232 5.07 3.82 -8.56
#